data_AF-A0A814RU53-F1
#
_entry.id   AF-A0A814RU53-F1
#
_cell.length_a   1.000
_cell.length_b   1.000
_cell.length_c   1.000
_cell.angle_alpha   90.00
_cell.angle_beta   90.00
_cell.angle_gamma   90.00
#
_symmetry.space_group_name_H-M   'P 1'
#
loop_
_entity.id
_entity.type
_entity.pdbx_description
1 polymer ?
#
loop_
_entity_poly.entity_id
_entity_poly.type
_entity_poly.pdbx_seq_one_letter_code
_entity_poly.pdbx_strand_id
1 'polypeptide(L)'
;MVLLQAVVMLFTNIPYIITYLLQASLDLTGYPVILAQVQFAFSVTMSFLYMSFATSFYIYCWASNRFRRQLKYVLFDIHFNRCRERTIGTNQIIPVVA
;
A
#
# COMPACT_ATOMS: atom_id res chain seq x y z
N MET A 1 -9.01 13.33 -8.73
CA MET A 1 -8.52 12.05 -8.16
C MET A 1 -7.73 11.26 -9.19
N VAL A 2 -8.31 10.98 -10.37
CA VAL A 2 -7.63 10.24 -11.46
C VAL A 2 -6.31 10.91 -11.89
N LEU A 3 -6.30 12.25 -12.07
CA LEU A 3 -5.08 12.97 -12.44
C LEU A 3 -3.96 12.84 -11.40
N LEU A 4 -4.28 12.97 -10.10
CA LEU A 4 -3.29 12.83 -9.03
C LEU A 4 -2.72 11.41 -8.97
N GLN A 5 -3.56 10.40 -9.14
CA GLN A 5 -3.12 9.01 -9.20
C GLN A 5 -2.25 8.73 -10.43
N ALA A 6 -2.62 9.28 -11.59
CA ALA A 6 -1.82 9.17 -12.82
C ALA A 6 -0.44 9.83 -12.65
N VAL A 7 -0.38 11.01 -12.03
CA VAL A 7 0.88 11.70 -11.73
C VAL A 7 1.76 10.85 -10.82
N VAL A 8 1.23 10.34 -9.71
CA VAL A 8 1.98 9.47 -8.78
C VAL A 8 2.48 8.21 -9.49
N MET A 9 1.65 7.58 -10.32
CA MET A 9 2.04 6.41 -11.11
C MET A 9 3.16 6.73 -12.11
N LEU A 10 3.15 7.88 -12.78
CA LEU A 10 4.22 8.26 -13.70
C LEU A 10 5.54 8.46 -12.95
N PHE A 11 5.52 9.16 -11.81
CA PHE A 11 6.71 9.41 -11.00
C PHE A 11 7.32 8.14 -10.40
N THR A 12 6.54 7.09 -10.15
CA THR A 12 7.06 5.84 -9.59
C THR A 12 7.44 4.82 -10.67
N ASN A 13 6.68 4.74 -11.77
CA ASN A 13 6.94 3.77 -12.84
C ASN A 13 8.08 4.19 -13.77
N ILE A 14 8.19 5.48 -14.13
CA ILE A 14 9.21 5.93 -15.10
C ILE A 14 10.64 5.64 -14.58
N PRO A 15 11.01 6.02 -13.35
CA PRO A 15 12.35 5.74 -12.83
C PRO A 15 12.65 4.24 -12.76
N TYR A 16 11.65 3.43 -12.38
CA TYR A 16 11.79 1.98 -12.33
C TYR A 16 12.03 1.35 -13.71
N ILE A 17 11.28 1.79 -14.73
CA ILE A 17 11.47 1.29 -16.10
C ILE A 17 12.88 1.65 -16.61
N ILE A 18 13.35 2.87 -16.33
CA ILE A 18 14.69 3.31 -16.74
C ILE A 18 15.78 2.45 -16.08
N THR A 19 15.72 2.24 -14.76
CA THR A 19 16.71 1.43 -14.05
C THR A 19 16.65 -0.04 -14.43
N TYR A 20 15.45 -0.59 -14.68
CA TYR A 20 15.25 -1.95 -15.17
C TYR A 20 15.88 -2.15 -16.57
N LEU A 21 15.62 -1.22 -17.50
CA LEU A 21 16.20 -1.28 -18.84
C LEU A 21 17.72 -1.13 -18.79
N LEU A 22 18.26 -0.23 -17.95
CA LEU A 22 19.71 -0.09 -17.76
C LEU A 22 20.34 -1.38 -17.24
N GLN A 23 19.71 -2.03 -16.27
CA GLN A 23 20.19 -3.30 -15.74
C GLN A 23 20.14 -4.44 -16.77
N ALA A 24 19.12 -4.45 -17.65
CA ALA A 24 18.94 -5.50 -18.66
C ALA A 24 19.80 -5.30 -19.92
N SER A 25 20.13 -4.06 -20.29
CA SER A 25 20.80 -3.72 -21.55
C SER A 25 22.31 -3.53 -21.44
N LEU A 26 22.84 -3.21 -20.25
CA LEU A 26 24.27 -3.10 -20.09
C LEU A 26 24.90 -4.40 -19.58
N ASP A 27 25.84 -4.94 -20.36
CA ASP A 27 26.77 -5.97 -19.90
C ASP A 27 27.83 -5.33 -18.98
N LEU A 28 27.40 -4.99 -17.76
CA LEU A 28 28.17 -4.27 -16.74
C LEU A 28 29.21 -5.15 -16.03
N THR A 29 29.44 -6.37 -16.51
CA THR A 29 30.36 -7.34 -15.92
C THR A 29 31.80 -6.81 -15.85
N GLY A 30 32.19 -5.91 -16.76
CA GLY A 30 33.50 -5.23 -16.77
C GLY A 30 33.62 -3.99 -15.89
N TYR A 31 32.52 -3.47 -15.31
CA TYR A 31 32.49 -2.20 -14.57
C TYR A 31 31.75 -2.33 -13.23
N PRO A 32 32.38 -2.93 -12.20
CA PRO A 32 31.70 -3.34 -10.96
C PRO A 32 31.12 -2.17 -10.16
N VAL A 33 31.74 -0.98 -10.23
CA VAL A 33 31.25 0.22 -9.54
C VAL A 33 29.94 0.72 -10.15
N ILE A 34 29.84 0.72 -11.47
CA ILE A 34 28.63 1.18 -12.18
C ILE A 34 27.51 0.16 -11.97
N LEU A 35 27.83 -1.14 -11.98
CA LEU A 35 26.87 -2.20 -11.67
C LEU A 35 26.25 -2.01 -10.28
N ALA A 36 27.06 -1.75 -9.25
CA ALA A 36 26.58 -1.53 -7.88
C ALA A 36 25.66 -0.29 -7.79
N GLN A 37 25.99 0.79 -8.51
CA GLN A 37 25.16 1.99 -8.56
C GLN A 37 23.80 1.73 -9.24
N VAL A 38 23.79 0.98 -10.34
CA VAL A 38 22.55 0.61 -11.05
C VAL A 38 21.68 -0.30 -10.19
N GLN A 39 22.27 -1.29 -9.51
CA GLN A 39 21.54 -2.17 -8.59
C GLN A 39 20.94 -1.42 -7.39
N PHE A 40 21.69 -0.47 -6.83
CA PHE A 40 21.18 0.40 -5.77
C PHE A 40 20.00 1.25 -6.26
N ALA A 41 20.15 1.91 -7.42
CA ALA A 41 19.09 2.70 -8.02
C ALA A 41 17.84 1.84 -8.32
N PHE A 42 18.03 0.64 -8.86
CA PHE A 42 16.95 -0.31 -9.10
C PHE A 42 16.20 -0.65 -7.80
N SER A 43 16.91 -1.01 -6.74
CA SER A 43 16.33 -1.34 -5.43
C SER A 43 15.52 -0.19 -4.83
N VAL A 44 16.03 1.04 -4.94
CA VAL A 44 15.34 2.26 -4.51
C VAL A 44 14.06 2.49 -5.33
N THR A 45 14.16 2.45 -6.66
CA THR A 45 12.99 2.65 -7.54
C THR A 45 11.93 1.57 -7.35
N MET A 46 12.35 0.33 -7.06
CA MET A 46 11.42 -0.76 -6.79
C MET A 46 10.70 -0.59 -5.45
N SER A 47 11.40 -0.07 -4.44
CA SER A 47 10.78 0.29 -3.16
C SER A 47 9.72 1.38 -3.33
N PHE A 48 10.00 2.41 -4.14
CA PHE A 48 9.02 3.45 -4.47
C PHE A 48 7.83 2.91 -5.26
N LEU A 49 8.06 1.97 -6.18
CA LEU A 49 6.99 1.31 -6.92
C LEU A 49 6.04 0.57 -5.98
N TYR A 50 6.57 -0.21 -5.04
CA TYR A 50 5.73 -0.92 -4.05
C TYR A 50 4.95 0.04 -3.14
N MET A 51 5.58 1.14 -2.71
CA MET A 51 4.91 2.18 -1.93
C MET A 51 3.77 2.86 -2.71
N SER A 52 3.86 2.92 -4.05
CA SER A 52 2.85 3.54 -4.93
C SER A 52 1.47 2.86 -4.85
N PHE A 53 1.44 1.55 -4.58
CA PHE A 53 0.21 0.78 -4.41
C PHE A 53 -0.52 1.18 -3.12
N ALA A 54 0.21 1.36 -2.02
CA ALA A 54 -0.36 1.83 -0.76
C ALA A 54 -0.83 3.28 -0.84
N THR A 55 -0.07 4.16 -1.49
CA THR A 55 -0.42 5.58 -1.63
C THR A 55 -1.73 5.79 -2.39
N SER A 56 -2.05 4.91 -3.35
CA SER A 56 -3.34 4.95 -4.05
C SER A 56 -4.51 4.90 -3.05
N PHE A 57 -4.48 3.97 -2.09
CA PHE A 57 -5.53 3.87 -1.06
C PHE A 57 -5.65 5.15 -0.22
N TYR A 58 -4.52 5.74 0.20
CA TYR A 58 -4.52 6.99 0.96
C TYR A 58 -5.08 8.18 0.16
N ILE A 59 -4.74 8.27 -1.12
CA ILE A 59 -5.29 9.29 -2.03
C ILE A 59 -6.81 9.16 -2.15
N TYR A 60 -7.32 7.92 -2.25
CA TYR A 60 -8.76 7.66 -2.28
C TYR A 60 -9.45 8.06 -0.97
N CYS A 61 -8.86 7.71 0.17
CA CYS A 61 -9.33 8.11 1.50
C CYS A 61 -9.36 9.63 1.70
N TRP A 62 -8.34 10.35 1.19
CA TRP A 62 -8.27 11.80 1.34
C TRP A 62 -9.25 12.52 0.43
N ALA A 63 -9.22 12.23 -0.87
CA ALA A 63 -9.91 13.06 -1.85
C ALA A 63 -11.40 12.70 -2.06
N SER A 64 -11.86 11.50 -1.65
CA SER A 64 -13.28 11.12 -1.72
C SER A 64 -13.93 11.12 -0.34
N ASN A 65 -14.72 12.16 -0.08
CA ASN A 65 -15.52 12.27 1.15
C ASN A 65 -16.50 11.09 1.32
N ARG A 66 -17.07 10.60 0.21
CA ARG A 66 -18.01 9.46 0.22
C ARG A 66 -17.31 8.18 0.65
N PHE A 67 -16.16 7.88 0.03
CA PHE A 67 -15.37 6.69 0.36
C PHE A 67 -14.94 6.71 1.82
N ARG A 68 -14.46 7.86 2.30
CA ARG A 68 -14.06 8.04 3.71
C ARG A 68 -15.20 7.79 4.69
N ARG A 69 -16.42 8.24 4.39
CA ARG A 69 -17.60 7.96 5.24
C ARG A 69 -17.92 6.47 5.26
N GLN A 70 -17.97 5.83 4.08
CA GLN A 70 -18.23 4.39 3.96
C GLN A 70 -17.18 3.56 4.71
N LEU A 71 -15.90 3.89 4.57
CA LEU A 71 -14.81 3.23 5.29
C LEU A 71 -15.01 3.32 6.81
N LYS A 72 -15.37 4.50 7.34
CA LYS A 72 -15.65 4.67 8.77
C LYS A 72 -16.82 3.80 9.24
N TYR A 73 -17.90 3.73 8.47
CA TYR A 73 -19.05 2.90 8.80
C TYR A 73 -18.68 1.41 8.83
N VAL A 74 -17.93 0.93 7.85
CA VAL A 74 -17.48 -0.47 7.81
C VAL A 74 -16.57 -0.79 8.99
N LEU A 75 -15.62 0.09 9.32
CA LEU A 75 -14.75 -0.09 10.49
C LEU A 75 -15.54 -0.11 11.80
N PHE A 76 -16.54 0.77 11.92
CA PHE A 76 -17.42 0.81 13.08
C PHE A 76 -18.26 -0.46 13.20
N ASP A 77 -18.82 -0.95 12.09
CA ASP A 77 -19.62 -2.17 12.06
C ASP A 77 -18.79 -3.41 12.44
N ILE A 78 -17.56 -3.53 11.91
CA ILE A 78 -16.64 -4.60 12.30
C ILE A 78 -16.33 -4.55 13.82
N HIS A 79 -16.08 -3.36 14.35
CA HIS A 79 -15.80 -3.18 15.77
C HIS A 79 -17.01 -3.56 16.63
N PHE A 80 -18.19 -3.06 16.27
CA PHE A 80 -19.44 -3.32 16.99
C PHE A 80 -19.81 -4.80 16.97
N ASN A 81 -19.70 -5.47 15.81
CA ASN A 81 -19.96 -6.90 15.68
C ASN A 81 -18.98 -7.74 16.51
N ARG A 82 -17.69 -7.40 16.53
CA ARG A 82 -16.70 -8.05 17.42
C ARG A 82 -17.01 -7.83 18.91
N CYS A 83 -17.45 -6.64 19.29
CA CYS A 83 -17.85 -6.35 20.67
C CYS A 83 -19.10 -7.14 21.08
N ARG A 84 -20.08 -7.26 20.18
CA ARG A 84 -21.29 -8.07 20.38
C ARG A 84 -20.96 -9.57 20.51
N GLU A 85 -20.09 -10.10 19.67
CA GLU A 85 -19.62 -11.49 19.78
C GLU A 85 -18.92 -11.75 21.12
N ARG A 86 -18.07 -10.82 21.58
CA ARG A 86 -17.44 -10.92 22.91
C ARG A 86 -18.46 -10.91 24.04
N THR A 87 -19.48 -10.05 23.99
CA THR A 87 -20.51 -9.97 25.05
C THR A 87 -21.39 -11.22 25.09
N ILE A 88 -21.74 -11.78 23.94
CA ILE A 88 -22.49 -13.05 23.86
C ILE A 88 -21.64 -14.19 24.41
N GLY A 89 -20.36 -14.27 24.05
CA GLY A 89 -19.43 -15.27 24.58
C GLY A 89 -19.27 -15.20 26.09
N THR A 90 -19.15 -14.00 26.68
CA THR A 90 -19.05 -13.85 28.15
C THR A 90 -20.34 -14.20 28.87
N ASN A 91 -21.50 -13.87 28.31
CA ASN A 91 -22.80 -14.18 28.90
C ASN A 91 -23.18 -15.67 28.82
N GLN A 92 -22.53 -16.44 27.93
CA GLN A 92 -22.67 -17.90 27.89
C GLN A 92 -21.77 -18.61 28.91
N ILE A 93 -20.66 -17.99 29.34
CA ILE A 93 -19.71 -18.57 30.31
C ILE A 93 -20.13 -18.28 31.75
N ILE A 94 -20.80 -17.15 31.99
CA ILE A 94 -21.39 -16.82 33.29
C ILE A 94 -22.89 -17.12 33.19
N PRO A 95 -23.39 -18.27 33.69
CA PRO A 95 -24.82 -18.46 33.76
C PRO A 95 -25.40 -17.33 34.61
N VAL A 96 -26.33 -16.58 34.02
CA VAL A 96 -27.19 -15.66 34.77
C VAL A 96 -27.98 -16.53 35.74
N VAL A 97 -27.48 -16.62 36.98
CA VAL A 97 -28.19 -17.21 38.10
C VAL A 97 -29.33 -16.25 38.43
N ALA A 98 -30.51 -16.55 37.87
CA ALA A 98 -31.78 -15.97 38.27
C ALA A 98 -32.37 -16.76 39.44
#